data_AF-A0A933BJF1-F1
#
_entry.id   AF-A0A933BJF1-F1
#
_cell.length_a   1.000
_cell.length_b   1.000
_cell.length_c   1.000
_cell.angle_alpha   90.00
_cell.angle_beta   90.00
_cell.angle_gamma   90.00
#
_symmetry.space_group_name_H-M   'P 1'
#
loop_
_entity.id
_entity.type
_entity.pdbx_description
1 polymer ?
#
loop_
_entity_poly.entity_id
_entity_poly.type
_entity_poly.pdbx_seq_one_letter_code
_entity_poly.pdbx_strand_id
1 'polypeptide(L)'
;MRATRAGFTLVELLVIVLIVAVLAAVSIPQYQRSVETSRAQDAAGMANMLAATSRMYAMDHGNTFVRGDLPADGPCGSGSCGSGTDACDLVRCKYVADDDWGSKMWSFQMCRPAMAGGAGCCGDAEGVACASRKDTVRDPYRNWSYVVNTMGQITALPAGGFPTTAPEPIRP
;
A
#
# COMPACT_ATOMS: atom_id res chain seq x y z
N MET A 1 57.49 29.51 6.25
CA MET A 1 57.58 28.10 5.82
C MET A 1 56.49 27.87 4.79
N ARG A 2 56.84 27.55 3.54
CA ARG A 2 55.87 27.38 2.46
C ARG A 2 55.34 25.95 2.52
N ALA A 3 54.09 25.77 2.95
CA ALA A 3 53.45 24.46 2.98
C ALA A 3 53.40 23.88 1.56
N THR A 4 54.04 22.73 1.37
CA THR A 4 53.93 21.93 0.15
C THR A 4 52.48 21.46 0.02
N ARG A 5 51.78 21.97 -1.00
CA ARG A 5 50.44 21.48 -1.34
C ARG A 5 50.61 20.07 -1.92
N ALA A 6 50.19 19.05 -1.17
CA ALA A 6 50.08 17.69 -1.69
C ALA A 6 49.01 17.69 -2.80
N GLY A 7 49.42 17.39 -4.02
CA GLY A 7 48.51 17.22 -5.16
C GLY A 7 47.90 15.83 -5.12
N PHE A 8 46.58 15.75 -5.33
CA PHE A 8 45.86 14.49 -5.48
C PHE A 8 46.38 13.75 -6.71
N THR A 9 46.72 12.47 -6.58
CA THR A 9 47.23 11.72 -7.74
C THR A 9 46.06 11.21 -8.59
N LEU A 10 46.23 11.17 -9.92
CA LEU A 10 45.19 10.65 -10.82
C LEU A 10 44.86 9.19 -10.52
N VAL A 11 45.87 8.41 -10.10
CA VAL A 11 45.72 7.02 -9.69
C VAL A 11 44.86 6.87 -8.44
N GLU A 12 45.00 7.79 -7.48
CA GLU A 12 44.21 7.80 -6.24
C GLU A 12 42.73 8.05 -6.53
N LEU A 13 42.40 8.96 -7.46
CA LEU A 13 41.02 9.11 -7.91
C LEU A 13 40.49 7.88 -8.64
N LEU A 14 41.32 7.23 -9.46
CA LEU A 14 40.91 6.07 -10.26
C LEU A 14 40.51 4.88 -9.37
N VAL A 15 41.30 4.60 -8.32
CA VAL A 15 40.97 3.51 -7.38
C VAL A 15 39.70 3.83 -6.58
N ILE A 16 39.48 5.09 -6.19
CA ILE A 16 38.28 5.49 -5.44
C ILE A 16 37.01 5.27 -6.27
N VAL A 17 36.99 5.75 -7.52
CA VAL A 17 35.80 5.56 -8.37
C VAL A 17 35.54 4.09 -8.69
N LEU A 18 36.59 3.27 -8.78
CA LEU A 18 36.47 1.83 -8.95
C LEU A 18 35.81 1.18 -7.74
N ILE A 19 36.24 1.50 -6.52
CA ILE A 19 35.65 0.95 -5.30
C ILE A 19 34.18 1.38 -5.16
N VAL A 20 33.87 2.67 -5.39
CA VAL A 20 32.49 3.19 -5.33
C VAL A 20 31.61 2.52 -6.38
N ALA A 21 32.11 2.26 -7.60
CA ALA A 21 31.35 1.59 -8.64
C ALA A 21 30.95 0.16 -8.24
N VAL A 22 31.86 -0.61 -7.62
CA VAL A 22 31.56 -1.97 -7.15
C VAL A 22 30.53 -1.96 -6.02
N LEU A 23 30.68 -1.04 -5.05
CA LEU A 23 29.72 -0.90 -3.96
C LEU A 23 28.32 -0.53 -4.50
N ALA A 24 28.26 0.48 -5.38
CA ALA A 24 27.00 0.94 -5.97
C ALA A 24 26.26 -0.18 -6.72
N ALA A 25 26.99 -1.03 -7.45
CA ALA A 25 26.40 -2.14 -8.20
C ALA A 25 25.62 -3.14 -7.32
N VAL A 26 26.08 -3.38 -6.09
CA VAL A 26 25.40 -4.28 -5.14
C VAL A 26 24.35 -3.55 -4.31
N SER A 27 24.60 -2.29 -3.94
CA SER A 27 23.74 -1.51 -3.04
C SER A 27 22.43 -1.05 -3.70
N ILE A 28 22.45 -0.65 -4.97
CA ILE A 28 21.27 -0.11 -5.66
C ILE A 28 20.08 -1.10 -5.69
N PRO A 29 20.23 -2.37 -6.12
CA PRO A 29 19.09 -3.29 -6.17
C PRO A 29 18.54 -3.63 -4.78
N GLN A 30 19.39 -3.65 -3.75
CA GLN A 30 18.95 -3.87 -2.37
C GLN A 30 18.15 -2.68 -1.84
N TYR A 31 18.63 -1.46 -2.09
CA TYR A 31 17.93 -0.23 -1.69
C TYR A 31 16.54 -0.12 -2.34
N GLN A 32 16.44 -0.41 -3.64
CA GLN A 32 15.15 -0.41 -4.35
C GLN A 32 14.15 -1.38 -3.72
N ARG A 33 14.58 -2.59 -3.37
CA ARG A 33 13.71 -3.54 -2.63
C ARG A 33 13.25 -2.98 -1.30
N SER A 34 14.16 -2.40 -0.51
CA SER A 34 13.81 -1.82 0.79
C SER A 34 12.74 -0.73 0.67
N VAL A 35 12.88 0.17 -0.30
CA VAL A 35 11.89 1.24 -0.54
C VAL A 35 10.53 0.65 -0.92
N GLU A 36 10.51 -0.36 -1.79
CA GLU A 36 9.26 -1.03 -2.17
C GLU A 36 8.59 -1.77 -1.00
N THR A 37 9.38 -2.37 -0.11
CA THR A 37 8.82 -2.99 1.10
C THR A 37 8.20 -1.97 2.05
N SER A 38 8.80 -0.79 2.22
CA SER A 38 8.22 0.29 3.03
C SER A 38 6.91 0.81 2.43
N ARG A 39 6.87 1.02 1.11
CA ARG A 39 5.63 1.42 0.40
C ARG A 39 4.52 0.38 0.52
N ALA A 40 4.88 -0.90 0.56
CA ALA A 40 3.93 -1.98 0.76
C ALA A 40 3.35 -2.00 2.18
N GLN A 41 4.18 -1.72 3.20
CA GLN A 41 3.73 -1.56 4.58
C GLN A 41 2.79 -0.35 4.74
N ASP A 42 3.11 0.77 4.09
CA ASP A 42 2.24 1.95 4.07
C ASP A 42 0.86 1.60 3.47
N ALA A 43 0.85 0.87 2.34
CA ALA A 43 -0.38 0.40 1.72
C ALA A 43 -1.18 -0.55 2.64
N ALA A 44 -0.51 -1.47 3.35
CA ALA A 44 -1.16 -2.32 4.33
C ALA A 44 -1.77 -1.53 5.51
N GLY A 45 -1.06 -0.50 5.98
CA GLY A 45 -1.56 0.42 7.02
C GLY A 45 -2.79 1.20 6.56
N MET A 46 -2.76 1.74 5.34
CA MET A 46 -3.90 2.40 4.72
C MET A 46 -5.10 1.46 4.55
N ALA A 47 -4.88 0.22 4.11
CA ALA A 47 -5.95 -0.78 4.01
C ALA A 47 -6.57 -1.09 5.38
N ASN A 48 -5.77 -1.15 6.44
CA ASN A 48 -6.27 -1.37 7.80
C ASN A 48 -7.08 -0.17 8.32
N MET A 49 -6.63 1.05 8.04
CA MET A 49 -7.41 2.26 8.33
C MET A 49 -8.76 2.22 7.62
N LEU A 50 -8.76 1.92 6.32
CA LEU A 50 -10.00 1.82 5.53
C LEU A 50 -10.91 0.72 6.08
N ALA A 51 -10.38 -0.44 6.47
CA ALA A 51 -11.14 -1.50 7.12
C ALA A 51 -11.77 -1.05 8.44
N ALA A 52 -11.08 -0.24 9.24
CA ALA A 52 -11.65 0.32 10.45
C ALA A 52 -12.81 1.28 10.13
N THR A 53 -12.64 2.14 9.12
CA THR A 53 -13.69 3.09 8.71
C THR A 53 -14.93 2.40 8.13
N SER A 54 -14.76 1.31 7.40
CA SER A 54 -15.91 0.56 6.88
C SER A 54 -16.65 -0.22 7.97
N ARG A 55 -15.95 -0.68 9.02
CA ARG A 55 -16.61 -1.20 10.22
C ARG A 55 -17.41 -0.12 10.95
N MET A 56 -16.86 1.08 11.08
CA MET A 56 -17.58 2.23 11.67
C MET A 56 -18.84 2.54 10.88
N TYR A 57 -18.72 2.63 9.55
CA TYR A 57 -19.87 2.80 8.66
C TYR A 57 -20.92 1.69 8.86
N ALA A 58 -20.49 0.44 8.91
CA ALA A 58 -21.39 -0.70 9.11
C ALA A 58 -22.13 -0.61 10.46
N MET A 59 -21.47 -0.18 11.55
CA MET A 59 -22.13 0.02 12.85
C MET A 59 -23.25 1.07 12.77
N ASP A 60 -23.03 2.15 12.02
CA ASP A 60 -24.01 3.24 11.90
C ASP A 60 -25.13 2.92 10.89
N HIS A 61 -24.88 2.04 9.91
CA HIS A 61 -25.79 1.73 8.79
C HIS A 61 -26.31 0.27 8.82
N GLY A 62 -26.59 -0.26 10.02
CA GLY A 62 -27.30 -1.54 10.18
C GLY A 62 -26.50 -2.78 9.74
N ASN A 63 -25.20 -2.79 10.04
CA ASN A 63 -24.22 -3.82 9.67
C ASN A 63 -24.00 -3.98 8.16
N THR A 64 -24.18 -2.90 7.41
CA THR A 64 -23.99 -2.88 5.96
C THR A 64 -22.56 -2.46 5.63
N PHE A 65 -21.79 -3.37 5.02
CA PHE A 65 -20.45 -3.07 4.53
C PHE A 65 -20.49 -2.48 3.12
N VAL A 66 -19.65 -1.49 2.88
CA VAL A 66 -19.39 -0.95 1.55
C VAL A 66 -18.51 -1.90 0.73
N ARG A 67 -18.57 -1.76 -0.60
CA ARG A 67 -17.84 -2.58 -1.57
C ARG A 67 -17.37 -1.72 -2.74
N GLY A 68 -16.32 -2.17 -3.42
CA GLY A 68 -15.88 -1.62 -4.68
C GLY A 68 -14.61 -0.80 -4.53
N ASP A 69 -14.12 -0.29 -5.65
CA ASP A 69 -12.87 0.45 -5.70
C ASP A 69 -13.05 1.88 -5.22
N LEU A 70 -12.06 2.40 -4.50
CA LEU A 70 -11.92 3.85 -4.36
C LEU A 70 -11.58 4.43 -5.73
N PRO A 71 -12.24 5.51 -6.16
CA PRO A 71 -12.21 5.97 -7.54
C PRO A 71 -10.80 6.38 -7.95
N ALA A 72 -10.41 5.96 -9.16
CA ALA A 72 -9.10 6.29 -9.71
C ALA A 72 -9.01 7.72 -10.26
N ASP A 73 -10.14 8.34 -10.61
CA ASP A 73 -10.18 9.66 -11.24
C ASP A 73 -11.21 10.55 -10.54
N GLY A 74 -10.73 11.40 -9.64
CA GLY A 74 -11.53 12.46 -9.00
C GLY A 74 -12.25 12.07 -7.71
N PRO A 75 -12.90 13.04 -7.06
CA PRO A 75 -13.61 12.83 -5.80
C PRO A 75 -14.71 11.81 -6.00
N CYS A 76 -15.00 11.03 -4.96
CA CYS A 76 -16.18 10.18 -4.91
C CYS A 76 -17.41 11.02 -5.26
N GLY A 77 -17.95 10.83 -6.48
CA GLY A 77 -18.79 11.82 -7.17
C GLY A 77 -20.00 12.32 -6.37
N SER A 78 -20.69 13.35 -6.86
CA SER A 78 -21.82 13.99 -6.15
C SER A 78 -22.97 13.01 -5.86
N GLY A 79 -23.02 12.50 -4.63
CA GLY A 79 -24.08 11.66 -4.09
C GLY A 79 -24.28 11.97 -2.61
N SER A 80 -25.45 11.62 -2.06
CA SER A 80 -25.72 11.78 -0.64
C SER A 80 -25.10 10.65 0.18
N CYS A 81 -24.74 10.93 1.43
CA CYS A 81 -24.34 9.90 2.39
C CYS A 81 -25.44 8.82 2.51
N GLY A 82 -25.05 7.54 2.53
CA GLY A 82 -25.96 6.40 2.70
C GLY A 82 -26.84 6.09 1.48
N SER A 83 -26.46 6.56 0.29
CA SER A 83 -27.23 6.31 -0.94
C SER A 83 -26.97 4.95 -1.60
N GLY A 84 -26.00 4.16 -1.11
CA GLY A 84 -25.71 2.82 -1.61
C GLY A 84 -24.82 1.97 -0.69
N THR A 85 -24.12 1.02 -1.31
CA THR A 85 -23.11 0.16 -0.64
C THR A 85 -21.76 0.26 -1.35
N ASP A 86 -21.49 1.39 -1.99
CA ASP A 86 -20.26 1.64 -2.73
C ASP A 86 -19.16 2.18 -1.80
N ALA A 87 -17.90 1.90 -2.10
CA ALA A 87 -16.75 2.39 -1.33
C ALA A 87 -16.75 3.92 -1.15
N CYS A 88 -17.34 4.64 -2.10
CA CYS A 88 -17.47 6.08 -2.07
C CYS A 88 -18.40 6.63 -0.99
N ASP A 89 -19.27 5.81 -0.42
CA ASP A 89 -20.10 6.26 0.69
C ASP A 89 -19.27 6.52 1.95
N LEU A 90 -18.11 5.88 2.11
CA LEU A 90 -17.17 6.23 3.19
C LEU A 90 -16.65 7.67 3.07
N VAL A 91 -16.40 8.15 1.85
CA VAL A 91 -15.92 9.51 1.59
C VAL A 91 -17.07 10.51 1.75
N ARG A 92 -18.24 10.20 1.17
CA ARG A 92 -19.45 11.05 1.25
C ARG A 92 -19.95 11.22 2.68
N CYS A 93 -19.92 10.15 3.46
CA CYS A 93 -20.31 10.15 4.87
C CYS A 93 -19.20 10.59 5.83
N LYS A 94 -18.06 11.07 5.32
CA LYS A 94 -16.96 11.64 6.12
C LYS A 94 -16.25 10.65 7.06
N TYR A 95 -16.30 9.35 6.78
CA TYR A 95 -15.46 8.36 7.46
C TYR A 95 -14.03 8.33 6.89
N VAL A 96 -13.87 8.64 5.60
CA VAL A 96 -12.59 8.68 4.91
C VAL A 96 -12.42 10.05 4.25
N ALA A 97 -11.20 10.58 4.28
CA ALA A 97 -10.88 11.83 3.60
C ALA A 97 -10.95 11.65 2.07
N ASP A 98 -11.39 12.70 1.39
CA ASP A 98 -11.33 12.75 -0.07
C ASP A 98 -9.85 12.92 -0.48
N ASP A 99 -9.30 11.94 -1.20
CA ASP A 99 -7.91 11.87 -1.63
C ASP A 99 -7.88 11.41 -3.10
N ASP A 100 -6.77 11.65 -3.77
CA ASP A 100 -6.53 11.19 -5.13
C ASP A 100 -6.01 9.74 -5.12
N TRP A 101 -6.95 8.79 -5.03
CA TRP A 101 -6.65 7.37 -4.89
C TRP A 101 -6.02 6.75 -6.14
N GLY A 102 -6.24 7.31 -7.33
CA GLY A 102 -5.73 6.73 -8.58
C GLY A 102 -4.29 7.09 -8.92
N SER A 103 -3.76 8.19 -8.37
CA SER A 103 -2.33 8.52 -8.47
C SER A 103 -1.45 7.71 -7.52
N LYS A 104 -2.05 7.02 -6.55
CA LYS A 104 -1.31 6.12 -5.65
C LYS A 104 -0.78 4.91 -6.43
N MET A 105 0.35 4.38 -5.95
CA MET A 105 1.00 3.20 -6.55
C MET A 105 0.24 1.89 -6.27
N TRP A 106 -0.71 1.93 -5.34
CA TRP A 106 -1.54 0.83 -4.90
C TRP A 106 -3.01 1.19 -5.10
N SER A 107 -3.80 0.24 -5.57
CA SER A 107 -5.25 0.33 -5.62
C SER A 107 -5.85 -0.16 -4.31
N PHE A 108 -6.86 0.57 -3.81
CA PHE A 108 -7.57 0.25 -2.58
C PHE A 108 -9.02 -0.08 -2.89
N GLN A 109 -9.49 -1.21 -2.39
CA GLN A 109 -10.82 -1.72 -2.68
C GLN A 109 -11.50 -2.17 -1.39
N MET A 110 -12.77 -1.78 -1.21
CA MET A 110 -13.60 -2.24 -0.11
C MET A 110 -14.25 -3.58 -0.47
N CYS A 111 -14.28 -4.48 0.51
CA CYS A 111 -14.78 -5.83 0.37
C CYS A 111 -16.03 -6.02 1.24
N ARG A 112 -17.01 -6.76 0.71
CA ARG A 112 -18.22 -7.10 1.47
C ARG A 112 -18.04 -8.50 2.08
N PRO A 113 -17.91 -8.65 3.41
CA PRO A 113 -17.83 -9.97 4.01
C PRO A 113 -19.12 -10.76 3.74
N ALA A 114 -18.98 -12.09 3.65
CA ALA A 114 -20.04 -13.04 3.29
C ALA A 114 -20.60 -12.95 1.85
N MET A 115 -19.99 -12.16 0.96
CA MET A 115 -20.21 -12.27 -0.50
C MET A 115 -18.95 -12.80 -1.17
N ALA A 116 -18.92 -14.08 -1.55
CA ALA A 116 -17.89 -14.60 -2.44
C ALA A 116 -18.06 -14.00 -3.86
N GLY A 117 -16.95 -13.70 -4.55
CA GLY A 117 -16.97 -13.18 -5.92
C GLY A 117 -16.76 -11.66 -6.06
N GLY A 118 -16.01 -11.04 -5.16
CA GLY A 118 -15.48 -9.69 -5.39
C GLY A 118 -14.47 -9.67 -6.54
N ALA A 119 -14.42 -8.58 -7.31
CA ALA A 119 -13.31 -8.32 -8.23
C ALA A 119 -12.03 -7.99 -7.43
N GLY A 120 -10.84 -8.09 -8.05
CA GLY A 120 -9.59 -7.64 -7.43
C GLY A 120 -9.14 -8.49 -6.22
N CYS A 121 -8.61 -7.83 -5.18
CA CYS A 121 -8.07 -8.49 -3.98
C CYS A 121 -9.14 -8.89 -2.95
N CYS A 122 -10.43 -8.69 -3.25
CA CYS A 122 -11.57 -9.09 -2.41
C CYS A 122 -12.05 -10.54 -2.65
N GLY A 123 -11.14 -11.47 -2.88
CA GLY A 123 -11.45 -12.88 -3.14
C GLY A 123 -11.84 -13.68 -1.89
N ASP A 124 -11.41 -13.21 -0.71
CA ASP A 124 -11.65 -13.88 0.57
C ASP A 124 -13.00 -13.48 1.17
N ALA A 125 -13.78 -14.47 1.62
CA ALA A 125 -15.14 -14.27 2.14
C ALA A 125 -15.21 -13.41 3.42
N GLU A 126 -14.08 -13.16 4.08
CA GLU A 126 -13.97 -12.41 5.34
C GLU A 126 -13.31 -11.04 5.19
N GLY A 127 -12.86 -10.69 3.97
CA GLY A 127 -12.22 -9.42 3.68
C GLY A 127 -13.18 -8.25 3.84
N VAL A 128 -12.68 -7.15 4.39
CA VAL A 128 -13.41 -5.87 4.57
C VAL A 128 -12.76 -4.74 3.77
N ALA A 129 -11.43 -4.74 3.66
CA ALA A 129 -10.70 -3.86 2.76
C ALA A 129 -9.48 -4.60 2.22
N CYS A 130 -9.03 -4.22 1.03
CA CYS A 130 -7.82 -4.76 0.46
C CYS A 130 -7.04 -3.68 -0.30
N ALA A 131 -5.73 -3.88 -0.37
CA ALA A 131 -4.81 -3.09 -1.17
C ALA A 131 -4.10 -4.03 -2.14
N SER A 132 -4.06 -3.67 -3.41
CA SER A 132 -3.35 -4.43 -4.45
C SER A 132 -2.39 -3.53 -5.20
N ARG A 133 -1.29 -4.11 -5.65
CA ARG A 133 -0.36 -3.42 -6.52
C ARG A 133 -1.05 -3.11 -7.84
N LYS A 134 -1.04 -1.84 -8.28
CA LYS A 134 -1.59 -1.46 -9.58
C LYS A 134 -0.84 -2.20 -10.68
N ASP A 135 -1.56 -2.93 -11.52
CA ASP A 135 -0.97 -3.75 -12.58
C ASP A 135 -0.24 -2.86 -13.59
N THR A 136 1.09 -2.95 -13.59
CA THR A 136 1.89 -2.48 -14.72
C THR A 136 2.71 -3.65 -15.24
N VAL A 137 2.74 -3.82 -16.57
CA VAL A 137 3.29 -5.02 -17.26
C VAL A 137 4.74 -5.32 -16.87
N ARG A 138 5.51 -4.31 -16.46
CA ARG A 138 6.95 -4.42 -16.12
C ARG A 138 7.26 -4.45 -14.62
N ASP A 139 6.26 -4.38 -13.75
CA ASP A 139 6.50 -4.33 -12.31
C ASP A 139 6.68 -5.75 -11.73
N PRO A 140 7.85 -6.06 -11.14
CA PRO A 140 8.11 -7.35 -10.51
C PRO A 140 7.25 -7.60 -9.25
N TYR A 141 6.60 -6.59 -8.69
CA TYR A 141 5.79 -6.64 -7.47
C TYR A 141 4.29 -6.64 -7.74
N ARG A 142 3.86 -6.76 -9.01
CA ARG A 142 2.45 -6.71 -9.43
C ARG A 142 1.52 -7.69 -8.71
N ASN A 143 2.04 -8.82 -8.25
CA ASN A 143 1.26 -9.82 -7.52
C ASN A 143 1.10 -9.50 -6.02
N TRP A 144 1.60 -8.36 -5.55
CA TRP A 144 1.50 -7.99 -4.14
C TRP A 144 0.11 -7.48 -3.80
N SER A 145 -0.50 -8.08 -2.79
CA SER A 145 -1.77 -7.61 -2.24
C SER A 145 -1.89 -7.93 -0.75
N TYR A 146 -2.66 -7.09 -0.06
CA TYR A 146 -3.00 -7.20 1.35
C TYR A 146 -4.51 -7.16 1.49
N VAL A 147 -5.07 -8.05 2.30
CA VAL A 147 -6.48 -8.03 2.67
C VAL A 147 -6.59 -7.94 4.19
N VAL A 148 -7.57 -7.17 4.65
CA VAL A 148 -7.84 -6.95 6.06
C VAL A 148 -9.20 -7.56 6.35
N ASN A 149 -9.25 -8.52 7.26
CA ASN A 149 -10.48 -9.21 7.63
C ASN A 149 -11.34 -8.36 8.57
N THR A 150 -12.50 -8.86 8.97
CA THR A 150 -13.39 -8.19 9.95
C THR A 150 -12.77 -8.00 11.34
N MET A 151 -11.75 -8.77 11.71
CA MET A 151 -11.04 -8.66 12.99
C MET A 151 -9.86 -7.69 12.98
N GLY A 152 -9.51 -7.11 11.82
CA GLY A 152 -8.35 -6.21 11.68
C GLY A 152 -7.03 -6.95 11.44
N GLN A 153 -7.07 -8.26 11.20
CA GLN A 153 -5.89 -9.01 10.82
C GLN A 153 -5.59 -8.74 9.34
N ILE A 154 -4.32 -8.43 9.08
CA ILE A 154 -3.81 -8.19 7.73
C ILE A 154 -3.21 -9.51 7.23
N THR A 155 -3.70 -10.01 6.12
CA THR A 155 -3.14 -11.16 5.40
C THR A 155 -2.61 -10.70 4.06
N ALA A 156 -1.46 -11.25 3.65
CA ALA A 156 -0.82 -10.91 2.39
C ALA A 156 -1.00 -12.06 1.38
N LEU A 157 -1.35 -11.74 0.13
CA LEU A 157 -1.73 -12.72 -0.91
C LEU A 157 -0.94 -12.51 -2.22
N PRO A 158 -0.40 -13.59 -2.86
CA PRO A 158 -0.37 -15.00 -2.43
C PRO A 158 0.64 -15.35 -1.31
N ALA A 159 0.24 -16.24 -0.40
CA ALA A 159 1.04 -16.66 0.75
C ALA A 159 2.53 -16.97 0.41
N GLY A 160 3.46 -16.33 1.12
CA GLY A 160 4.90 -16.66 1.08
C GLY A 160 5.80 -15.73 0.25
N GLY A 161 5.29 -14.62 -0.30
CA GLY A 161 6.06 -13.73 -1.20
C GLY A 161 6.33 -12.30 -0.72
N PHE A 162 6.00 -11.91 0.52
CA PHE A 162 5.89 -10.50 0.91
C PHE A 162 6.76 -10.10 2.10
N PRO A 163 7.09 -8.80 2.23
CA PRO A 163 7.58 -8.24 3.48
C PRO A 163 6.45 -8.28 4.53
N THR A 164 6.28 -9.41 5.21
CA THR A 164 5.36 -9.53 6.35
C THR A 164 6.09 -9.08 7.61
N THR A 165 6.07 -7.78 7.87
CA THR A 165 6.07 -7.29 9.25
C THR A 165 4.74 -6.58 9.41
N ALA A 166 3.67 -7.35 9.63
CA ALA A 166 2.50 -6.75 10.24
C ALA A 166 3.01 -5.97 11.47
N PRO A 167 2.61 -4.70 11.67
CA PRO A 167 2.92 -4.04 12.92
C PRO A 167 2.43 -4.98 14.02
N GLU A 168 3.36 -5.47 14.84
CA GLU A 168 3.01 -6.34 15.96
C GLU A 168 1.92 -5.61 16.75
N PRO A 169 0.79 -6.26 17.08
CA PRO A 169 -0.24 -5.60 17.88
C PRO A 169 0.45 -5.07 19.13
N ILE A 170 0.31 -3.76 19.37
CA ILE A 170 0.87 -3.10 20.56
C ILE A 170 0.32 -3.87 21.75
N ARG A 171 1.17 -4.70 22.38
CA ARG A 171 0.79 -5.41 23.59
C ARG A 171 0.63 -4.37 24.71
N PRO A 172 -0.44 -4.46 25.51
CA PRO A 172 -0.72 -3.51 26.58
C PRO A 172 0.38 -3.48 27.65
#